data_AF-A0A087GTJ7-F1
#
_entry.id   AF-A0A087GTJ7-F1
#
_cell.length_a   1.000
_cell.length_b   1.000
_cell.length_c   1.000
_cell.angle_alpha   90.00
_cell.angle_beta   90.00
_cell.angle_gamma   90.00
#
_symmetry.space_group_name_H-M   'P 1'
#
loop_
_entity.id
_entity.type
_entity.pdbx_description
1 polymer ?
#
loop_
_entity_poly.entity_id
_entity_poly.type
_entity_poly.pdbx_seq_one_letter_code
_entity_poly.pdbx_strand_id
1 'polypeptide(L)'
;MPGFLSVVGVRIVPQEVGPLGIEEGWVLWSPVFEIICGFDGVSRFFLHGRDSEGSCLYPGFVMGIEKSCNVLLLEVEPRRREKGEVSGEVPFWKLEFTDRRKLLNIVTSHVGVHVLEPLSGRLFPCSNDDDEAMLLERRIMLLKMHKFGGKWKHMNLEEEQLCYNPMQVDINAKWKNLGDDLNRQSFISSGDTFGIGLKGSYTGMSSYQGWPIMPEEQFALYKLPIQNPLDSEVYAGLWGGTFGWPHGKCSEEKPEKPLYLLMLTYQESEENRDERVLMGTKILEGTHYVDHPNGSAMFVANIDTPSLEPFPFDADGKSFEHAYTGEGISDGYGFRYPGSKPGSLFVISNDHLAFVWQETKEVLTLQRLNLEEILKKGLGLCLSPLRPTKNFSYMERSYINVFTNSSADSSSSE
;
A
#
# COMPACT_ATOMS: atom_id res chain seq x y z
N MET A 1 21.65 16.02 16.92
CA MET A 1 20.17 15.98 16.76
C MET A 1 19.76 14.53 16.66
N PRO A 2 18.80 14.02 17.47
CA PRO A 2 18.17 12.74 17.15
C PRO A 2 17.61 12.83 15.73
N GLY A 3 17.98 11.85 14.89
CA GLY A 3 17.87 11.90 13.44
C GLY A 3 16.47 12.26 12.94
N PHE A 4 16.42 12.83 11.73
CA PHE A 4 15.19 13.05 10.97
C PHE A 4 14.55 11.70 10.62
N LEU A 5 13.95 11.01 11.58
CA LEU A 5 13.07 9.90 11.26
C LEU A 5 11.78 10.50 10.71
N SER A 6 11.65 10.44 9.39
CA SER A 6 10.42 10.68 8.65
C SER A 6 10.13 9.43 7.81
N VAL A 7 9.03 8.75 8.11
CA VAL A 7 8.54 7.63 7.32
C VAL A 7 7.28 8.08 6.61
N VAL A 8 7.26 7.97 5.29
CA VAL A 8 6.11 8.29 4.47
C VAL A 8 5.58 7.01 3.84
N GLY A 9 4.34 6.65 4.17
CA GLY A 9 3.62 5.60 3.48
C GLY A 9 2.94 6.15 2.24
N VAL A 10 3.19 5.54 1.08
CA VAL A 10 2.53 5.89 -0.19
C VAL A 10 1.87 4.66 -0.81
N ARG A 11 0.79 4.89 -1.56
CA ARG A 11 0.12 3.88 -2.37
C ARG A 11 0.40 4.17 -3.84
N ILE A 12 0.90 3.18 -4.56
CA ILE A 12 0.98 3.22 -6.03
C ILE A 12 -0.44 3.09 -6.56
N VAL A 13 -0.82 4.00 -7.45
CA VAL A 13 -2.16 4.04 -8.01
C VAL A 13 -2.19 3.15 -9.26
N PRO A 14 -3.20 2.27 -9.37
CA PRO A 14 -3.49 1.55 -10.60
C PRO A 14 -3.59 2.52 -11.78
N GLN A 15 -2.81 2.26 -12.82
CA GLN A 15 -2.69 3.14 -13.96
C GLN A 15 -2.29 2.33 -15.19
N GLU A 16 -2.60 2.88 -16.35
CA GLU A 16 -1.97 2.46 -17.58
C GLU A 16 -0.65 3.24 -17.75
N VAL A 17 0.37 2.58 -18.31
CA VAL A 17 1.66 3.21 -18.59
C VAL A 17 1.75 3.56 -20.07
N GLY A 18 2.25 4.77 -20.32
CA GLY A 18 2.56 5.24 -21.66
C GLY A 18 3.77 4.53 -22.28
N PRO A 19 4.20 4.96 -23.48
CA PRO A 19 5.30 4.33 -24.23
C PRO A 19 6.62 4.27 -23.48
N LEU A 20 6.84 5.19 -22.54
CA LEU A 20 8.05 5.27 -21.71
C LEU A 20 8.11 4.21 -20.60
N GLY A 21 7.06 3.40 -20.43
CA GLY A 21 7.01 2.37 -19.38
C GLY A 21 7.05 2.94 -17.97
N ILE A 22 7.38 2.11 -16.99
CA ILE A 22 7.33 2.46 -15.56
C ILE A 22 8.57 3.22 -15.05
N GLU A 23 9.75 3.01 -15.62
CA GLU A 23 10.98 3.66 -15.14
C GLU A 23 11.17 5.10 -15.64
N GLU A 24 10.74 5.37 -16.87
CA GLU A 24 10.83 6.69 -17.51
C GLU A 24 9.47 7.41 -17.50
N GLY A 25 8.37 6.67 -17.37
CA GLY A 25 7.02 7.22 -17.25
C GLY A 25 6.65 7.68 -15.84
N TRP A 26 5.50 8.35 -15.74
CA TRP A 26 5.02 8.96 -14.51
C TRP A 26 4.22 7.98 -13.66
N VAL A 27 4.83 7.40 -12.63
CA VAL A 27 4.10 6.49 -11.71
C VAL A 27 3.18 7.29 -10.81
N LEU A 28 1.87 7.22 -11.06
CA LEU A 28 0.85 7.77 -10.16
C LEU A 28 0.94 7.14 -8.77
N TRP A 29 0.96 7.99 -7.74
CA TRP A 29 0.93 7.57 -6.34
C TRP A 29 0.14 8.54 -5.48
N SER A 30 -0.22 8.12 -4.28
CA SER A 30 -0.94 8.95 -3.31
C SER A 30 -0.43 8.72 -1.89
N PRO A 31 -0.29 9.77 -1.05
CA PRO A 31 0.17 9.60 0.32
C PRO A 31 -0.90 8.91 1.18
N VAL A 32 -0.44 8.06 2.09
CA VAL A 32 -1.28 7.28 3.00
C VAL A 32 -1.08 7.78 4.43
N PHE A 33 0.16 7.82 4.91
CA PHE A 33 0.48 8.29 6.25
C PHE A 33 1.90 8.87 6.34
N GLU A 34 2.15 9.67 7.38
CA GLU A 34 3.48 10.13 7.78
C GLU A 34 3.73 9.82 9.26
N ILE A 35 4.94 9.32 9.56
CA ILE A 35 5.44 9.20 10.94
C ILE A 35 6.67 10.08 11.06
N ILE A 36 6.62 11.04 11.96
CA ILE A 36 7.75 11.93 12.25
C ILE A 36 8.19 11.81 13.69
N CYS A 37 9.48 11.95 13.94
CA CYS A 37 10.01 12.13 15.29
C CYS A 37 9.98 13.63 15.67
N GLY A 38 9.55 14.00 16.87
CA GLY A 38 9.70 15.38 17.34
C GLY A 38 11.06 15.68 17.94
N PHE A 39 11.23 16.93 18.38
CA PHE A 39 12.45 17.37 19.07
C PHE A 39 12.63 16.68 20.44
N ASP A 40 11.54 16.18 21.01
CA ASP A 40 11.48 15.37 22.23
C ASP A 40 11.79 13.88 22.02
N GLY A 41 12.04 13.45 20.79
CA GLY A 41 12.23 12.04 20.45
C GLY A 41 10.93 11.24 20.28
N VAL A 42 9.76 11.85 20.54
CA VAL A 42 8.47 11.16 20.49
C VAL A 42 7.97 11.07 19.05
N SER A 43 7.59 9.87 18.63
CA SER A 43 6.98 9.64 17.32
C SER A 43 5.55 10.17 17.24
N ARG A 44 5.22 10.81 16.13
CA ARG A 44 3.91 11.39 15.83
C ARG A 44 3.42 10.85 14.51
N PHE A 45 2.14 10.53 14.45
CA PHE A 45 1.50 9.93 13.28
C PHE A 45 0.53 10.92 12.63
N PHE A 46 0.49 10.92 11.31
CA PHE A 46 -0.48 11.64 10.51
C PHE A 46 -1.05 10.67 9.48
N LEU A 47 -2.35 10.44 9.52
CA LEU A 47 -3.05 9.80 8.40
C LEU A 47 -3.36 10.88 7.36
N HIS A 48 -3.05 10.62 6.11
CA HIS A 48 -3.51 11.47 5.00
C HIS A 48 -4.92 11.06 4.64
N GLY A 49 -5.77 12.00 4.29
CA GLY A 49 -7.05 11.66 3.69
C GLY A 49 -7.76 12.85 3.09
N ARG A 50 -9.02 12.65 2.73
CA ARG A 50 -9.87 13.68 2.13
C ARG A 50 -11.30 13.54 2.62
N ASP A 51 -11.99 14.67 2.75
CA ASP A 51 -13.42 14.76 2.99
C ASP A 51 -14.10 15.61 1.90
N SER A 52 -15.32 16.11 2.17
CA SER A 52 -16.08 16.94 1.23
C SER A 52 -15.46 18.31 0.98
N GLU A 53 -14.62 18.83 1.88
CA GLU A 53 -14.03 20.16 1.80
C GLU A 53 -12.62 20.13 1.18
N GLY A 54 -11.94 18.98 1.23
CA GLY A 54 -10.67 18.79 0.54
C GLY A 54 -9.75 17.82 1.26
N SER A 55 -8.44 18.01 1.03
CA SER A 55 -7.41 17.18 1.67
C SER A 55 -7.22 17.56 3.13
N CYS A 56 -7.08 16.54 3.97
CA CYS A 56 -6.98 16.66 5.42
C CYS A 56 -5.82 15.80 5.94
N LEU A 57 -5.18 16.28 6.99
CA LEU A 57 -4.30 15.48 7.82
C LEU A 57 -5.00 15.14 9.14
N TYR A 58 -4.94 13.88 9.53
CA TYR A 58 -5.54 13.42 10.78
C TYR A 58 -4.40 13.06 11.76
N PRO A 59 -4.05 13.97 12.68
CA PRO A 59 -2.98 13.73 13.64
C PRO A 59 -3.41 12.63 14.63
N GLY A 60 -2.48 11.74 14.92
CA GLY A 60 -2.69 10.60 15.82
C GLY A 60 -1.42 10.17 16.55
N PHE A 61 -1.55 9.07 17.26
CA PHE A 61 -0.51 8.52 18.12
C PHE A 61 0.19 7.33 17.46
N VAL A 62 1.47 7.14 17.77
CA VAL A 62 2.17 5.88 17.48
C VAL A 62 2.14 5.01 18.73
N MET A 63 1.49 3.86 18.64
CA MET A 63 1.23 2.93 19.74
C MET A 63 2.17 1.74 19.62
N GLY A 64 3.44 1.93 19.99
CA GLY A 64 4.48 0.88 20.05
C GLY A 64 4.68 0.13 18.73
N ILE A 65 5.75 0.43 18.00
CA ILE A 65 6.13 -0.33 16.80
C ILE A 65 7.40 -1.11 17.12
N GLU A 66 7.25 -2.40 17.37
CA GLU A 66 8.38 -3.32 17.59
C GLU A 66 9.03 -3.71 16.26
N LYS A 67 10.33 -4.00 16.28
CA LYS A 67 11.08 -4.39 15.07
C LYS A 67 10.53 -5.64 14.39
N SER A 68 9.88 -6.52 15.16
CA SER A 68 9.28 -7.77 14.71
C SER A 68 7.90 -7.59 14.08
N CYS A 69 7.29 -6.40 14.14
CA CYS A 69 5.94 -6.22 13.62
C CYS A 69 5.88 -6.48 12.11
N ASN A 70 4.86 -7.21 11.68
CA ASN A 70 4.54 -7.44 10.26
C ASN A 70 3.18 -6.85 9.89
N VAL A 71 2.47 -6.24 10.83
CA VAL A 71 1.20 -5.55 10.59
C VAL A 71 1.21 -4.19 11.28
N LEU A 72 0.73 -3.16 10.57
CA LEU A 72 0.41 -1.85 11.13
C LEU A 72 -1.11 -1.67 11.14
N LEU A 73 -1.70 -1.57 12.33
CA LEU A 73 -3.14 -1.42 12.53
C LEU A 73 -3.50 0.05 12.74
N LEU A 74 -4.54 0.51 12.03
CA LEU A 74 -5.19 1.78 12.32
C LEU A 74 -6.32 1.56 13.31
N GLU A 75 -6.18 2.10 14.52
CA GLU A 75 -7.12 1.90 15.61
C GLU A 75 -7.67 3.23 16.14
N VAL A 76 -8.83 3.18 16.78
CA VAL A 76 -9.28 4.26 17.67
C VAL A 76 -8.84 3.90 19.09
N GLU A 77 -8.11 4.83 19.70
CA GLU A 77 -7.53 4.65 21.02
C GLU A 77 -8.31 5.47 22.07
N PRO A 78 -8.88 4.82 23.09
CA PRO A 78 -9.48 5.48 24.24
C PRO A 78 -8.41 6.07 25.16
N ARG A 79 -8.66 7.27 25.69
CA ARG A 79 -7.78 7.98 26.64
C ARG A 79 -8.59 8.52 27.80
N ARG A 80 -8.17 8.19 29.02
CA ARG A 80 -8.69 8.78 30.25
C ARG A 80 -7.89 10.00 30.67
N ARG A 81 -8.57 10.98 31.25
CA ARG A 81 -7.92 12.14 31.86
C ARG A 81 -7.25 11.78 33.20
N GLU A 82 -7.73 10.73 33.87
CA GLU A 82 -7.19 10.23 35.14
C GLU A 82 -6.72 8.77 35.01
N LYS A 83 -5.55 8.46 35.59
CA LYS A 83 -4.99 7.09 35.63
C LYS A 83 -5.73 6.24 36.67
N GLY A 84 -6.88 5.69 36.29
CA GLY A 84 -7.54 4.60 37.03
C GLY A 84 -7.31 3.27 36.34
N GLU A 85 -6.96 2.22 37.09
CA GLU A 85 -6.91 0.85 36.56
C GLU A 85 -8.32 0.37 36.20
N VAL A 86 -8.49 -0.22 35.02
CA VAL A 86 -9.70 -0.94 34.63
C VAL A 86 -9.34 -2.35 34.24
N SER A 87 -9.87 -3.32 34.99
CA SER A 87 -9.91 -4.70 34.55
C SER A 87 -11.02 -4.86 33.50
N GLY A 88 -10.68 -5.30 32.29
CA GLY A 88 -11.67 -5.70 31.27
C GLY A 88 -11.85 -4.75 30.09
N GLU A 89 -10.85 -3.95 29.73
CA GLU A 89 -10.90 -3.12 28.52
C GLU A 89 -11.06 -3.98 27.26
N VAL A 90 -12.19 -3.80 26.56
CA VAL A 90 -12.39 -4.36 25.23
C VAL A 90 -11.50 -3.55 24.27
N PRO A 91 -10.54 -4.17 23.55
CA PRO A 91 -9.72 -3.45 22.58
C PRO A 91 -10.52 -3.16 21.30
N PHE A 92 -10.08 -2.14 20.55
CA PHE A 92 -10.75 -1.68 19.33
C PHE A 92 -11.02 -2.81 18.33
N TRP A 93 -10.05 -3.70 18.10
CA TRP A 93 -10.17 -4.80 17.14
C TRP A 93 -11.25 -5.85 17.48
N LYS A 94 -11.72 -5.91 18.74
CA LYS A 94 -12.82 -6.81 19.16
C LYS A 94 -14.21 -6.25 18.87
N LEU A 95 -14.32 -4.99 18.45
CA LEU A 95 -15.60 -4.41 18.05
C LEU A 95 -16.02 -4.95 16.68
N GLU A 96 -17.33 -5.03 16.46
CA GLU A 96 -17.90 -5.33 15.15
C GLU A 96 -17.33 -4.40 14.07
N PHE A 97 -17.09 -4.93 12.86
CA PHE A 97 -16.47 -4.15 11.78
C PHE A 97 -17.21 -2.85 11.47
N THR A 98 -18.55 -2.91 11.47
CA THR A 98 -19.42 -1.74 11.27
C THR A 98 -19.19 -0.66 12.33
N ASP A 99 -18.98 -1.05 13.59
CA ASP A 99 -18.74 -0.13 14.70
C ASP A 99 -17.33 0.44 14.64
N ARG A 100 -16.32 -0.37 14.32
CA ARG A 100 -14.94 0.11 14.07
C ARG A 100 -14.89 1.17 12.98
N ARG A 101 -15.57 0.92 11.85
CA ARG A 101 -15.67 1.85 10.72
C ARG A 101 -16.35 3.17 11.12
N LYS A 102 -17.46 3.09 11.86
CA LYS A 102 -18.19 4.28 12.37
C LYS A 102 -17.35 5.08 13.35
N LEU A 103 -16.63 4.43 14.28
CA LEU A 103 -15.74 5.10 15.23
C LEU A 103 -14.62 5.85 14.51
N LEU A 104 -13.94 5.21 13.57
CA LEU A 104 -12.89 5.85 12.78
C LEU A 104 -13.43 7.08 12.06
N ASN A 105 -14.57 6.96 11.38
CA ASN A 105 -15.20 8.09 10.69
C ASN A 105 -15.49 9.24 11.67
N ILE A 106 -16.15 8.96 12.80
CA ILE A 106 -16.46 9.99 13.81
C ILE A 106 -15.18 10.67 14.29
N VAL A 107 -14.16 9.93 14.73
CA VAL A 107 -12.93 10.52 15.25
C VAL A 107 -12.23 11.35 14.17
N THR A 108 -12.07 10.81 12.96
CA THR A 108 -11.43 11.51 11.85
C THR A 108 -12.12 12.83 11.50
N SER A 109 -13.46 12.86 11.48
CA SER A 109 -14.22 14.08 11.20
C SER A 109 -14.06 15.19 12.25
N HIS A 110 -13.51 14.91 13.44
CA HIS A 110 -13.25 15.93 14.46
C HIS A 110 -11.80 16.35 14.55
N VAL A 111 -10.88 15.39 14.42
CA VAL A 111 -9.44 15.66 14.58
C VAL A 111 -8.80 16.12 13.27
N GLY A 112 -9.50 16.00 12.14
CA GLY A 112 -9.03 16.40 10.83
C GLY A 112 -8.60 17.87 10.77
N VAL A 113 -7.41 18.10 10.22
CA VAL A 113 -6.86 19.43 9.94
C VAL A 113 -6.86 19.62 8.43
N HIS A 114 -7.73 20.51 7.94
CA HIS A 114 -7.79 20.86 6.52
C HIS A 114 -6.50 21.54 6.07
N VAL A 115 -6.00 21.14 4.91
CA VAL A 115 -4.82 21.72 4.29
C VAL A 115 -5.26 22.41 2.99
N LEU A 116 -5.18 23.76 2.97
CA LEU A 116 -5.72 24.60 1.89
C LEU A 116 -4.92 24.50 0.58
N GLU A 117 -3.66 24.14 0.68
CA GLU A 117 -2.85 23.75 -0.46
C GLU A 117 -2.67 22.24 -0.33
N PRO A 118 -2.61 21.47 -1.43
CA PRO A 118 -2.09 20.13 -1.26
C PRO A 118 -0.70 20.33 -0.64
N LEU A 119 -0.31 19.38 0.19
CA LEU A 119 1.09 19.24 0.58
C LEU A 119 1.92 18.84 -0.65
N SER A 120 1.71 19.49 -1.81
CA SER A 120 2.32 19.35 -3.13
C SER A 120 3.81 19.63 -3.12
N GLY A 121 4.36 20.05 -1.97
CA GLY A 121 5.79 19.97 -1.73
C GLY A 121 6.25 18.53 -1.88
N ARG A 122 7.50 18.35 -2.31
CA ARG A 122 8.10 17.02 -2.40
C ARG A 122 8.08 16.36 -1.02
N LEU A 123 7.49 15.16 -0.92
CA LEU A 123 7.54 14.35 0.31
C LEU A 123 8.91 13.69 0.50
N PHE A 124 9.66 13.56 -0.60
CA PHE A 124 10.95 12.91 -0.66
C PHE A 124 12.01 13.88 -1.16
N PRO A 125 13.23 13.85 -0.60
CA PRO A 125 14.35 14.64 -1.12
C PRO A 125 14.79 14.08 -2.47
N CYS A 126 15.32 14.95 -3.35
CA CYS A 126 15.79 14.58 -4.68
C CYS A 126 17.31 14.61 -4.84
N SER A 127 18.06 15.31 -3.98
CA SER A 127 19.52 15.16 -3.70
C SER A 127 20.22 16.47 -3.25
N ASN A 128 19.53 17.61 -3.16
CA ASN A 128 20.18 18.92 -2.94
C ASN A 128 20.00 19.43 -1.50
N ASP A 129 20.91 20.30 -1.03
CA ASP A 129 20.84 20.90 0.32
C ASP A 129 19.51 21.66 0.60
N ASP A 130 18.90 22.24 -0.44
CA ASP A 130 17.58 22.88 -0.36
C ASP A 130 16.46 21.89 0.04
N ASP A 131 16.62 20.59 -0.26
CA ASP A 131 15.65 19.56 0.12
C ASP A 131 15.64 19.34 1.64
N GLU A 132 16.79 19.47 2.32
CA GLU A 132 16.87 19.32 3.78
C GLU A 132 16.13 20.45 4.49
N ALA A 133 16.30 21.70 4.02
CA ALA A 133 15.60 22.85 4.55
C ALA A 133 14.08 22.70 4.37
N MET A 134 13.62 22.28 3.17
CA MET A 134 12.22 22.02 2.89
C MET A 134 11.63 20.91 3.80
N LEU A 135 12.36 19.81 4.00
CA LEU A 135 11.91 18.72 4.89
C LEU A 135 11.85 19.17 6.36
N LEU A 136 12.78 20.03 6.79
CA LEU A 136 12.75 20.62 8.13
C LEU A 136 11.54 21.55 8.31
N GLU A 137 11.25 22.41 7.33
CA GLU A 137 10.05 23.27 7.34
C GLU A 137 8.77 22.43 7.41
N ARG A 138 8.68 21.37 6.58
CA ARG A 138 7.57 20.43 6.62
C ARG A 138 7.41 19.80 8.00
N ARG A 139 8.51 19.31 8.59
CA ARG A 139 8.50 18.71 9.93
C ARG A 139 7.99 19.71 10.98
N ILE A 140 8.46 20.96 10.95
CA ILE A 140 8.02 22.01 11.87
C ILE A 140 6.52 22.27 11.72
N MET A 141 6.03 22.38 10.48
CA MET A 141 4.61 22.55 10.19
C MET A 141 3.77 21.40 10.76
N LEU A 142 4.17 20.15 10.52
CA LEU A 142 3.49 18.97 11.05
C LEU A 142 3.48 18.97 12.58
N LEU A 143 4.61 19.30 13.23
CA LEU A 143 4.68 19.42 14.69
C LEU A 143 3.70 20.47 15.23
N LYS A 144 3.54 21.60 14.55
CA LYS A 144 2.57 22.63 14.93
C LYS A 144 1.13 22.13 14.74
N MET A 145 0.83 21.45 13.63
CA MET A 145 -0.49 20.85 13.39
C MET A 145 -0.85 19.82 14.46
N HIS A 146 0.11 18.98 14.87
CA HIS A 146 -0.07 18.00 15.93
C HIS A 146 -0.35 18.64 17.29
N LYS A 147 0.39 19.71 17.63
CA LYS A 147 0.26 20.41 18.92
C LYS A 147 -0.98 21.31 18.99
N PHE A 148 -1.36 21.97 17.90
CA PHE A 148 -2.35 23.05 17.90
C PHE A 148 -3.60 22.79 17.05
N GLY A 149 -3.66 21.67 16.31
CA GLY A 149 -4.77 21.35 15.42
C GLY A 149 -4.98 22.42 14.34
N GLY A 150 -6.24 22.70 13.98
CA GLY A 150 -6.59 23.67 12.94
C GLY A 150 -6.13 25.11 13.17
N LYS A 151 -5.66 25.47 14.38
CA LYS A 151 -5.19 26.82 14.73
C LYS A 151 -3.68 27.04 14.51
N TRP A 152 -2.97 26.05 13.98
CA TRP A 152 -1.50 25.99 13.94
C TRP A 152 -0.78 27.14 13.21
N LYS A 153 -1.41 27.79 12.22
CA LYS A 153 -0.72 28.70 11.27
C LYS A 153 0.01 29.87 11.94
N HIS A 154 -0.52 30.38 13.04
CA HIS A 154 0.03 31.55 13.74
C HIS A 154 0.73 31.22 15.05
N MET A 155 0.85 29.92 15.38
CA MET A 155 1.38 29.47 16.67
C MET A 155 2.88 29.14 16.57
N ASN A 156 3.62 29.41 17.64
CA ASN A 156 4.99 28.94 17.83
C ASN A 156 5.00 27.64 18.66
N LEU A 157 5.93 26.71 18.36
CA LEU A 157 6.10 25.47 19.11
C LEU A 157 6.46 25.70 20.59
N GLU A 158 7.04 26.86 20.92
CA GLU A 158 7.37 27.27 22.29
C GLU A 158 6.15 27.73 23.11
N GLU A 159 5.02 28.08 22.46
CA GLU A 159 3.82 28.52 23.17
C GLU A 159 3.20 27.40 24.01
N GLU A 160 2.69 27.75 25.19
CA GLU A 160 2.11 26.78 26.13
C GLU A 160 0.90 26.04 25.53
N GLN A 161 0.73 24.81 25.98
CA GLN A 161 -0.24 23.86 25.46
C GLN A 161 -1.67 24.32 25.78
N LEU A 162 -2.56 24.34 24.79
CA LEU A 162 -3.98 24.66 24.97
C LEU A 162 -4.63 23.67 25.95
N CYS A 163 -5.66 24.09 26.69
CA CYS A 163 -6.50 23.20 27.51
C CYS A 163 -7.26 22.12 26.70
N TYR A 164 -7.13 22.14 25.37
CA TYR A 164 -7.79 21.24 24.42
C TYR A 164 -6.73 20.41 23.70
N ASN A 165 -6.88 19.08 23.72
CA ASN A 165 -6.03 18.17 22.95
C ASN A 165 -6.60 18.02 21.52
N PRO A 166 -5.93 18.55 20.48
CA PRO A 166 -6.47 18.54 19.12
C PRO A 166 -6.57 17.15 18.48
N MET A 167 -5.95 16.14 19.08
CA MET A 167 -5.93 14.77 18.57
C MET A 167 -7.01 13.88 19.18
N GLN A 168 -7.79 14.41 20.12
CA GLN A 168 -8.74 13.62 20.90
C GLN A 168 -10.10 14.31 20.93
N VAL A 169 -11.17 13.50 20.91
CA VAL A 169 -12.54 13.98 20.93
C VAL A 169 -13.37 13.20 21.95
N ASP A 170 -14.27 13.88 22.66
CA ASP A 170 -15.32 13.22 23.43
C ASP A 170 -16.44 12.78 22.48
N ILE A 171 -16.56 11.47 22.27
CA ILE A 171 -17.56 10.87 21.37
C ILE A 171 -18.80 10.38 22.12
N ASN A 172 -18.83 10.46 23.45
CA ASN A 172 -19.88 9.85 24.27
C ASN A 172 -21.27 10.37 23.88
N ALA A 173 -21.40 11.66 23.59
CA ALA A 173 -22.68 12.24 23.15
C ALA A 173 -23.09 11.79 21.74
N LYS A 174 -22.13 11.60 20.83
CA LYS A 174 -22.40 11.21 19.44
C LYS A 174 -22.73 9.72 19.30
N TRP A 175 -22.21 8.89 20.20
CA TRP A 175 -22.35 7.44 20.15
C TRP A 175 -23.57 6.90 20.90
N LYS A 176 -24.14 7.65 21.86
CA LYS A 176 -25.32 7.26 22.67
C LYS A 176 -26.57 6.88 21.85
N ASN A 177 -26.60 7.18 20.55
CA ASN A 177 -27.74 6.89 19.66
C ASN A 177 -27.64 5.57 18.88
N LEU A 178 -26.59 4.76 19.09
CA LEU A 178 -26.42 3.48 18.41
C LEU A 178 -26.50 2.32 19.40
N GLY A 179 -27.67 1.66 19.53
CA GLY A 179 -27.94 0.31 20.06
C GLY A 179 -27.38 -0.14 21.44
N ASP A 180 -27.65 -1.39 21.83
CA ASP A 180 -27.18 -2.03 23.08
C ASP A 180 -26.24 -3.24 22.82
N ASP A 181 -25.01 -2.99 22.41
CA ASP A 181 -23.96 -4.02 22.40
C ASP A 181 -23.01 -3.82 23.60
N LEU A 182 -22.78 -4.90 24.36
CA LEU A 182 -21.96 -4.92 25.57
C LEU A 182 -20.49 -4.61 25.29
N ASN A 183 -19.92 -5.12 24.19
CA ASN A 183 -18.53 -4.85 23.81
C ASN A 183 -18.35 -3.38 23.49
N ARG A 184 -19.28 -2.81 22.73
CA ARG A 184 -19.32 -1.39 22.39
C ARG A 184 -19.48 -0.49 23.61
N GLN A 185 -20.38 -0.81 24.55
CA GLN A 185 -20.51 -0.05 25.81
C GLN A 185 -19.24 -0.11 26.66
N SER A 186 -18.63 -1.29 26.77
CA SER A 186 -17.37 -1.48 27.51
C SER A 186 -16.24 -0.65 26.88
N PHE A 187 -16.07 -0.69 25.56
CA PHE A 187 -15.05 0.10 24.86
C PHE A 187 -15.24 1.61 25.10
N ILE A 188 -16.46 2.13 25.00
CA ILE A 188 -16.72 3.56 25.23
C ILE A 188 -16.44 3.95 26.68
N SER A 189 -16.77 3.08 27.64
CA SER A 189 -16.47 3.34 29.05
C SER A 189 -14.98 3.31 29.39
N SER A 190 -14.12 2.83 28.49
CA SER A 190 -12.67 2.76 28.72
C SER A 190 -11.99 4.13 28.60
N GLY A 191 -12.58 5.14 27.94
CA GLY A 191 -11.96 6.46 27.75
C GLY A 191 -12.92 7.63 27.87
N ASP A 192 -12.40 8.79 28.31
CA ASP A 192 -13.13 10.05 28.30
C ASP A 192 -13.08 10.71 26.91
N THR A 193 -11.99 10.45 26.20
CA THR A 193 -11.69 11.02 24.89
C THR A 193 -11.03 9.98 24.00
N PHE A 194 -11.16 10.14 22.69
CA PHE A 194 -10.76 9.14 21.71
C PHE A 194 -9.95 9.78 20.60
N GLY A 195 -8.87 9.13 20.18
CA GLY A 195 -8.01 9.59 19.10
C GLY A 195 -7.63 8.47 18.15
N ILE A 196 -6.96 8.81 17.06
CA ILE A 196 -6.48 7.82 16.08
C ILE A 196 -5.09 7.34 16.52
N GLY A 197 -4.85 6.04 16.43
CA GLY A 197 -3.58 5.41 16.73
C GLY A 197 -3.10 4.51 15.59
N LEU A 198 -1.79 4.51 15.36
CA LEU A 198 -1.11 3.51 14.52
C LEU A 198 -0.37 2.54 15.44
N LYS A 199 -0.74 1.26 15.40
CA LYS A 199 -0.20 0.23 16.27
C LYS A 199 0.58 -0.82 15.49
N GLY A 200 1.79 -1.14 15.96
CA GLY A 200 2.52 -2.30 15.45
C GLY A 200 1.97 -3.58 16.06
N SER A 201 1.76 -4.60 15.23
CA SER A 201 1.36 -5.93 15.68
C SER A 201 2.14 -7.01 14.94
N TYR A 202 2.22 -8.18 15.54
CA TYR A 202 2.64 -9.40 14.87
C TYR A 202 1.43 -10.33 14.70
N THR A 203 1.20 -10.75 13.47
CA THR A 203 0.17 -11.74 13.14
C THR A 203 0.83 -12.87 12.36
N GLY A 204 0.66 -14.11 12.82
CA GLY A 204 1.03 -15.27 12.01
C GLY A 204 0.19 -15.30 10.74
N MET A 205 0.79 -14.99 9.59
CA MET A 205 0.10 -14.99 8.31
C MET A 205 0.23 -16.37 7.68
N SER A 206 -0.90 -17.03 7.43
CA SER A 206 -0.94 -18.13 6.47
C SER A 206 -0.85 -17.57 5.06
N SER A 207 -0.19 -18.29 4.16
CA SER A 207 -0.12 -17.97 2.74
C SER A 207 -0.78 -19.04 1.88
N TYR A 208 -1.34 -18.63 0.75
CA TYR A 208 -1.75 -19.51 -0.34
C TYR A 208 -0.86 -19.21 -1.55
N GLN A 209 -0.10 -20.21 -2.01
CA GLN A 209 0.86 -20.06 -3.13
C GLN A 209 1.76 -18.82 -2.98
N GLY A 210 2.33 -18.62 -1.78
CA GLY A 210 3.21 -17.48 -1.47
C GLY A 210 2.51 -16.14 -1.21
N TRP A 211 1.19 -16.01 -1.47
CA TRP A 211 0.43 -14.80 -1.17
C TRP A 211 -0.21 -14.85 0.22
N PRO A 212 -0.03 -13.84 1.09
CA PRO A 212 -0.58 -13.87 2.44
C PRO A 212 -2.11 -13.69 2.44
N ILE A 213 -2.77 -14.45 3.31
CA ILE A 213 -4.20 -14.31 3.58
C ILE A 213 -4.41 -13.13 4.54
N MET A 214 -5.01 -12.05 4.04
CA MET A 214 -5.28 -10.83 4.80
C MET A 214 -6.77 -10.75 5.17
N PRO A 215 -7.13 -10.66 6.46
CA PRO A 215 -8.51 -10.47 6.90
C PRO A 215 -9.16 -9.20 6.31
N GLU A 216 -10.31 -9.38 5.66
CA GLU A 216 -11.07 -8.31 4.98
C GLU A 216 -11.57 -7.24 5.97
N GLU A 217 -11.86 -7.65 7.21
CA GLU A 217 -12.43 -6.76 8.23
C GLU A 217 -11.38 -6.01 9.04
N GLN A 218 -10.14 -5.87 8.58
CA GLN A 218 -9.08 -5.14 9.30
C GLN A 218 -8.65 -3.87 8.58
N PHE A 219 -8.48 -2.80 9.36
CA PHE A 219 -7.80 -1.58 8.91
C PHE A 219 -6.30 -1.76 9.16
N ALA A 220 -5.62 -2.43 8.24
CA ALA A 220 -4.26 -2.93 8.42
C ALA A 220 -3.40 -2.76 7.16
N LEU A 221 -2.13 -2.44 7.37
CA LEU A 221 -1.08 -2.58 6.36
C LEU A 221 -0.21 -3.78 6.73
N TYR A 222 -0.10 -4.72 5.80
CA TYR A 222 0.69 -5.93 5.98
C TYR A 222 2.05 -5.75 5.32
N LYS A 223 3.11 -6.03 6.09
CA LYS A 223 4.44 -6.20 5.55
C LYS A 223 4.49 -7.56 4.86
N LEU A 224 4.56 -7.55 3.53
CA LEU A 224 4.84 -8.78 2.79
C LEU A 224 6.19 -9.35 3.26
N PRO A 225 6.29 -10.67 3.45
CA PRO A 225 7.56 -11.31 3.77
C PRO A 225 8.49 -11.13 2.57
N ILE A 226 9.36 -10.14 2.62
CA ILE A 226 10.48 -9.99 1.69
C ILE A 226 11.56 -10.90 2.25
N GLN A 227 11.81 -12.01 1.57
CA GLN A 227 12.96 -12.86 1.89
C GLN A 227 14.23 -12.12 1.48
N ASN A 228 15.30 -12.26 2.27
CA ASN A 228 16.59 -11.76 1.82
C ASN A 228 16.95 -12.54 0.56
N PRO A 229 17.29 -11.86 -0.55
CA PRO A 229 17.67 -12.56 -1.76
C PRO A 229 18.87 -13.45 -1.43
N LEU A 230 18.69 -14.75 -1.59
CA LEU A 230 19.79 -15.69 -1.58
C LEU A 230 20.57 -15.49 -2.89
N ASP A 231 21.89 -15.68 -2.87
CA ASP A 231 22.72 -15.58 -4.09
C ASP A 231 22.22 -16.53 -5.20
N SER A 232 21.49 -17.59 -4.82
CA SER A 232 20.86 -18.57 -5.71
C SER A 232 19.46 -18.19 -6.20
N GLU A 233 18.92 -17.04 -5.81
CA GLU A 233 17.56 -16.57 -6.08
C GLU A 233 17.55 -15.24 -6.84
N VAL A 234 18.36 -15.17 -7.89
CA VAL A 234 18.64 -13.94 -8.65
C VAL A 234 17.40 -13.25 -9.22
N TYR A 235 16.31 -13.96 -9.51
CA TYR A 235 15.09 -13.36 -10.08
C TYR A 235 14.05 -12.93 -9.04
N ALA A 236 14.28 -13.19 -7.76
CA ALA A 236 13.34 -12.82 -6.70
C ALA A 236 13.20 -11.30 -6.59
N GLY A 237 12.03 -10.84 -6.13
CA GLY A 237 11.77 -9.43 -5.82
C GLY A 237 10.60 -8.83 -6.60
N LEU A 238 10.57 -7.49 -6.63
CA LEU A 238 9.48 -6.71 -7.24
C LEU A 238 9.78 -6.38 -8.71
N TRP A 239 8.81 -6.65 -9.57
CA TRP A 239 8.90 -6.46 -11.02
C TRP A 239 7.68 -5.68 -11.54
N GLY A 240 7.92 -4.83 -12.54
CA GLY A 240 6.91 -4.13 -13.30
C GLY A 240 6.67 -4.87 -14.60
N GLY A 241 5.41 -5.12 -14.94
CA GLY A 241 5.02 -5.89 -16.11
C GLY A 241 4.12 -5.13 -17.06
N THR A 242 4.29 -5.36 -18.36
CA THR A 242 3.36 -4.92 -19.40
C THR A 242 3.24 -5.96 -20.50
N PHE A 243 2.04 -6.10 -21.09
CA PHE A 243 1.83 -7.01 -22.20
C PHE A 243 2.32 -6.43 -23.53
N GLY A 244 2.95 -7.28 -24.34
CA GLY A 244 3.39 -7.01 -25.70
C GLY A 244 4.91 -7.00 -25.87
N TRP A 245 5.33 -7.11 -27.14
CA TRP A 245 6.72 -7.15 -27.55
C TRP A 245 6.94 -6.22 -28.76
N PRO A 246 8.07 -5.51 -28.86
CA PRO A 246 9.17 -5.40 -27.88
C PRO A 246 8.83 -4.47 -26.70
N HIS A 247 9.60 -4.56 -25.62
CA HIS A 247 9.44 -3.71 -24.43
C HIS A 247 9.43 -2.22 -24.81
N GLY A 248 8.42 -1.47 -24.35
CA GLY A 248 8.34 -0.01 -24.55
C GLY A 248 7.89 0.48 -25.94
N LYS A 249 7.75 -0.38 -26.97
CA LYS A 249 7.13 0.07 -28.24
C LYS A 249 5.61 0.07 -28.13
N CYS A 250 5.04 1.01 -27.38
CA CYS A 250 3.67 1.44 -27.65
C CYS A 250 3.70 2.29 -28.92
N SER A 251 2.94 1.89 -29.95
CA SER A 251 2.68 2.77 -31.08
C SER A 251 1.90 3.99 -30.57
N GLU A 252 2.17 5.19 -31.06
CA GLU A 252 1.35 6.38 -30.80
C GLU A 252 -0.14 6.16 -31.14
N GLU A 253 -0.44 5.15 -31.96
CA GLU A 253 -1.79 4.76 -32.38
C GLU A 253 -2.49 3.77 -31.45
N LYS A 254 -1.82 3.18 -30.45
CA LYS A 254 -2.42 2.20 -29.53
C LYS A 254 -2.68 2.81 -28.14
N PRO A 255 -3.78 2.42 -27.47
CA PRO A 255 -4.08 2.86 -26.11
C PRO A 255 -2.95 2.49 -25.13
N GLU A 256 -2.90 3.22 -24.01
CA GLU A 256 -2.00 2.93 -22.89
C GLU A 256 -2.17 1.47 -22.44
N LYS A 257 -1.10 0.88 -21.89
CA LYS A 257 -1.12 -0.53 -21.47
C LYS A 257 -1.22 -0.63 -19.97
N PRO A 258 -2.00 -1.57 -19.42
CA PRO A 258 -2.07 -1.73 -17.98
C PRO A 258 -0.71 -2.06 -17.39
N LEU A 259 -0.36 -1.35 -16.32
CA LEU A 259 0.79 -1.67 -15.50
C LEU A 259 0.46 -2.84 -14.58
N TYR A 260 1.32 -3.85 -14.56
CA TYR A 260 1.28 -4.90 -13.55
C TYR A 260 2.44 -4.71 -12.58
N LEU A 261 2.20 -4.92 -11.29
CA LEU A 261 3.27 -5.16 -10.33
C LEU A 261 3.24 -6.63 -9.94
N LEU A 262 4.37 -7.32 -10.06
CA LEU A 262 4.52 -8.73 -9.73
C LEU A 262 5.58 -8.90 -8.63
N MET A 263 5.32 -9.78 -7.68
CA MET A 263 6.32 -10.32 -6.77
C MET A 263 6.78 -11.66 -7.35
N LEU A 264 8.06 -11.78 -7.65
CA LEU A 264 8.68 -13.04 -8.06
C LEU A 264 9.27 -13.73 -6.83
N THR A 265 8.88 -14.99 -6.62
CA THR A 265 9.32 -15.81 -5.47
C THR A 265 9.69 -17.21 -5.90
N TYR A 266 10.68 -17.80 -5.24
CA TYR A 266 11.04 -19.21 -5.42
C TYR A 266 10.24 -20.08 -4.47
N GLN A 267 9.77 -21.22 -4.94
CA GLN A 267 9.05 -22.23 -4.15
C GLN A 267 9.55 -23.63 -4.52
N GLU A 268 9.47 -24.57 -3.58
CA GLU A 268 9.67 -25.99 -3.89
C GLU A 268 8.55 -26.48 -4.81
N SER A 269 8.89 -27.24 -5.85
CA SER A 269 7.90 -27.84 -6.74
C SER A 269 7.05 -28.87 -6.00
N GLU A 270 5.74 -28.87 -6.26
CA GLU A 270 4.83 -29.88 -5.71
C GLU A 270 5.11 -31.28 -6.29
N GLU A 271 5.64 -31.35 -7.52
CA GLU A 271 5.93 -32.61 -8.20
C GLU A 271 7.28 -33.20 -7.78
N ASN A 272 8.29 -32.35 -7.60
CA ASN A 272 9.64 -32.76 -7.23
C ASN A 272 10.23 -31.80 -6.19
N ARG A 273 10.38 -32.26 -4.95
CA ARG A 273 10.89 -31.42 -3.84
C ARG A 273 12.33 -30.95 -4.03
N ASP A 274 13.09 -31.60 -4.93
CA ASP A 274 14.46 -31.20 -5.24
C ASP A 274 14.52 -30.11 -6.33
N GLU A 275 13.39 -29.74 -6.92
CA GLU A 275 13.28 -28.69 -7.95
C GLU A 275 12.59 -27.46 -7.39
N ARG A 276 13.09 -26.28 -7.78
CA ARG A 276 12.49 -25.00 -7.46
C ARG A 276 11.78 -24.43 -8.68
N VAL A 277 10.61 -23.86 -8.42
CA VAL A 277 9.86 -23.08 -9.40
C VAL A 277 9.93 -21.60 -9.05
N LEU A 278 10.02 -20.77 -10.08
CA LEU A 278 9.86 -19.34 -9.98
C LEU A 278 8.40 -18.99 -10.26
N MET A 279 7.73 -18.36 -9.29
CA MET A 279 6.34 -17.95 -9.39
C MET A 279 6.24 -16.43 -9.47
N GLY A 280 5.56 -15.92 -10.51
CA GLY A 280 5.28 -14.50 -10.68
C GLY A 280 3.87 -14.15 -10.19
N THR A 281 3.75 -13.63 -8.97
CA THR A 281 2.45 -13.33 -8.34
C THR A 281 2.06 -11.87 -8.54
N LYS A 282 0.86 -11.60 -9.06
CA LYS A 282 0.36 -10.25 -9.29
C LYS A 282 -0.01 -9.56 -7.97
N ILE A 283 0.55 -8.39 -7.71
CA ILE A 283 0.29 -7.52 -6.56
C ILE A 283 -0.69 -6.40 -6.92
N LEU A 284 -0.55 -5.86 -8.14
CA LEU A 284 -1.32 -4.73 -8.65
C LEU A 284 -1.57 -4.92 -10.15
N GLU A 285 -2.75 -4.51 -10.60
CA GLU A 285 -3.11 -4.37 -12.01
C GLU A 285 -3.65 -2.96 -12.24
N GLY A 286 -3.18 -2.33 -13.33
CA GLY A 286 -3.41 -0.94 -13.67
C GLY A 286 -4.80 -0.59 -14.18
N THR A 287 -5.66 -1.59 -14.38
CA THR A 287 -7.02 -1.43 -14.87
C THR A 287 -8.03 -1.16 -13.75
N HIS A 288 -9.16 -0.56 -14.11
CA HIS A 288 -10.32 -0.43 -13.23
C HIS A 288 -10.96 -1.78 -12.90
N TYR A 289 -10.96 -2.69 -13.87
CA TYR A 289 -11.45 -4.05 -13.72
C TYR A 289 -10.29 -5.03 -13.83
N VAL A 290 -10.06 -5.81 -12.78
CA VAL A 290 -8.98 -6.79 -12.77
C VAL A 290 -9.46 -8.12 -13.33
N ASP A 291 -8.71 -8.69 -14.27
CA ASP A 291 -9.07 -9.99 -14.87
C ASP A 291 -8.99 -11.13 -13.84
N HIS A 292 -8.03 -11.01 -12.93
CA HIS A 292 -7.80 -11.95 -11.83
C HIS A 292 -7.62 -11.22 -10.50
N PRO A 293 -7.95 -11.80 -9.35
CA PRO A 293 -7.66 -11.18 -8.05
C PRO A 293 -6.17 -10.87 -7.85
N ASN A 294 -5.85 -9.83 -7.09
CA ASN A 294 -4.48 -9.65 -6.60
C ASN A 294 -4.10 -10.83 -5.70
N GLY A 295 -2.87 -11.31 -5.85
CA GLY A 295 -2.36 -12.54 -5.26
C GLY A 295 -2.43 -13.76 -6.18
N SER A 296 -3.05 -13.66 -7.36
CA SER A 296 -3.00 -14.73 -8.36
C SER A 296 -1.62 -14.85 -9.01
N ALA A 297 -1.19 -16.08 -9.26
CA ALA A 297 -0.04 -16.39 -10.10
C ALA A 297 -0.34 -15.94 -11.54
N MET A 298 0.55 -15.17 -12.15
CA MET A 298 0.51 -14.91 -13.59
C MET A 298 1.20 -16.03 -14.37
N PHE A 299 2.28 -16.58 -13.80
CA PHE A 299 3.00 -17.73 -14.35
C PHE A 299 3.80 -18.45 -13.25
N VAL A 300 4.16 -19.69 -13.55
CA VAL A 300 5.10 -20.53 -12.81
C VAL A 300 6.10 -21.11 -13.80
N ALA A 301 7.40 -21.03 -13.54
CA ALA A 301 8.44 -21.57 -14.43
C ALA A 301 9.43 -22.44 -13.65
N ASN A 302 9.82 -23.58 -14.23
CA ASN A 302 10.87 -24.45 -13.67
C ASN A 302 12.24 -23.87 -14.02
N ILE A 303 12.92 -23.33 -13.01
CA ILE A 303 14.15 -22.54 -13.23
C ILE A 303 15.43 -23.33 -13.05
N ASP A 304 15.34 -24.53 -12.45
CA ASP A 304 16.48 -25.41 -12.27
C ASP A 304 16.78 -26.22 -13.55
N THR A 305 15.84 -26.27 -14.51
CA THR A 305 16.02 -26.94 -15.81
C THR A 305 15.87 -25.96 -16.98
N PRO A 306 16.98 -25.43 -17.53
CA PRO A 306 16.95 -24.58 -18.73
C PRO A 306 16.37 -25.31 -19.95
N SER A 307 15.57 -24.58 -20.72
CA SER A 307 15.02 -24.98 -22.02
C SER A 307 15.89 -24.47 -23.17
N LEU A 308 15.88 -25.20 -24.29
CA LEU A 308 16.52 -24.82 -25.55
C LEU A 308 15.55 -24.11 -26.51
N GLU A 309 14.36 -23.76 -26.04
CA GLU A 309 13.35 -23.09 -26.86
C GLU A 309 13.86 -21.71 -27.31
N PRO A 310 13.89 -21.42 -28.63
CA PRO A 310 14.27 -20.11 -29.11
C PRO A 310 13.13 -19.11 -28.86
N PHE A 311 13.50 -17.84 -28.65
CA PHE A 311 12.51 -16.78 -28.53
C PHE A 311 11.67 -16.68 -29.83
N PRO A 312 10.32 -16.64 -29.76
CA PRO A 312 9.47 -16.84 -30.93
C PRO A 312 9.32 -15.61 -31.85
N PHE A 313 9.88 -14.45 -31.47
CA PHE A 313 9.79 -13.21 -32.25
C PHE A 313 11.18 -12.71 -32.67
N ASP A 314 11.22 -11.66 -33.50
CA ASP A 314 12.44 -10.89 -33.73
C ASP A 314 12.97 -10.38 -32.39
N ALA A 315 14.25 -10.62 -32.14
CA ALA A 315 14.94 -10.26 -30.90
C ALA A 315 14.99 -8.74 -30.68
N ASP A 316 14.73 -7.92 -31.72
CA ASP A 316 14.78 -6.45 -31.66
C ASP A 316 16.14 -5.95 -31.10
N GLY A 317 17.21 -6.64 -31.46
CA GLY A 317 18.57 -6.36 -31.00
C GLY A 317 18.88 -6.78 -29.55
N LYS A 318 17.97 -7.48 -28.86
CA LYS A 318 18.17 -7.96 -27.48
C LYS A 318 18.87 -9.32 -27.45
N SER A 319 19.68 -9.54 -26.42
CA SER A 319 20.28 -10.85 -26.13
C SER A 319 19.44 -11.64 -25.14
N PHE A 320 19.20 -12.90 -25.47
CA PHE A 320 18.52 -13.88 -24.63
C PHE A 320 19.56 -14.83 -24.04
N GLU A 321 19.49 -15.01 -22.72
CA GLU A 321 20.47 -15.80 -21.98
C GLU A 321 19.97 -17.22 -21.75
N HIS A 322 18.77 -17.35 -21.20
CA HIS A 322 18.16 -18.63 -20.84
C HIS A 322 16.67 -18.62 -21.15
N ALA A 323 16.12 -19.80 -21.41
CA ALA A 323 14.68 -20.03 -21.44
C ALA A 323 14.33 -21.09 -20.39
N TYR A 324 13.11 -21.04 -19.85
CA TYR A 324 12.60 -21.98 -18.87
C TYR A 324 11.17 -22.34 -19.24
N THR A 325 10.84 -23.62 -19.17
CA THR A 325 9.47 -24.08 -19.40
C THR A 325 8.62 -23.77 -18.18
N GLY A 326 7.37 -23.40 -18.42
CA GLY A 326 6.43 -23.08 -17.36
C GLY A 326 4.99 -23.13 -17.82
N GLU A 327 4.12 -22.64 -16.95
CA GLU A 327 2.71 -22.49 -17.22
C GLU A 327 2.27 -21.08 -16.85
N GLY A 328 1.51 -20.45 -17.74
CA GLY A 328 0.88 -19.16 -17.50
C GLY A 328 -0.58 -19.33 -17.14
N ILE A 329 -1.12 -18.38 -16.40
CA ILE A 329 -2.55 -18.33 -16.12
C ILE A 329 -3.36 -18.19 -17.42
N SER A 330 -4.54 -18.80 -17.47
CA SER A 330 -5.47 -18.73 -18.58
C SER A 330 -6.92 -18.72 -18.10
N ASP A 331 -7.81 -18.18 -18.92
CA ASP A 331 -9.24 -18.07 -18.60
C ASP A 331 -9.86 -19.45 -18.30
N GLY A 332 -10.55 -19.54 -17.15
CA GLY A 332 -11.28 -20.73 -16.70
C GLY A 332 -12.76 -20.46 -16.46
N TYR A 333 -13.59 -21.51 -16.40
CA TYR A 333 -15.03 -21.37 -16.18
C TYR A 333 -15.33 -20.86 -14.76
N GLY A 334 -15.85 -19.62 -14.67
CA GLY A 334 -16.43 -19.07 -13.44
C GLY A 334 -15.44 -18.73 -12.32
N PHE A 335 -14.19 -18.41 -12.65
CA PHE A 335 -13.19 -17.81 -11.74
C PHE A 335 -12.77 -18.63 -10.50
N ARG A 336 -13.32 -19.84 -10.31
CA ARG A 336 -12.94 -20.74 -9.20
C ARG A 336 -11.78 -21.68 -9.55
N TYR A 337 -11.49 -21.83 -10.85
CA TYR A 337 -10.45 -22.71 -11.37
C TYR A 337 -9.81 -22.05 -12.60
N PRO A 338 -8.93 -21.04 -12.44
CA PRO A 338 -8.16 -20.55 -13.57
C PRO A 338 -7.40 -21.74 -14.17
N GLY A 339 -7.51 -21.90 -15.49
CA GLY A 339 -6.73 -22.92 -16.19
C GLY A 339 -5.27 -22.48 -16.25
N SER A 340 -4.34 -23.42 -16.38
CA SER A 340 -2.98 -23.11 -16.75
C SER A 340 -2.74 -23.51 -18.21
N LYS A 341 -1.90 -22.73 -18.91
CA LYS A 341 -1.52 -23.00 -20.30
C LYS A 341 -0.01 -23.03 -20.42
N PRO A 342 0.55 -23.93 -21.25
CA PRO A 342 1.99 -23.99 -21.49
C PRO A 342 2.54 -22.64 -21.94
N GLY A 343 3.67 -22.27 -21.34
CA GLY A 343 4.39 -21.04 -21.64
C GLY A 343 5.87 -21.20 -21.35
N SER A 344 6.64 -20.19 -21.73
CA SER A 344 8.08 -20.20 -21.53
C SER A 344 8.56 -18.85 -21.02
N LEU A 345 9.35 -18.87 -19.96
CA LEU A 345 10.00 -17.70 -19.38
C LEU A 345 11.38 -17.53 -20.03
N PHE A 346 11.62 -16.36 -20.60
CA PHE A 346 12.87 -15.99 -21.23
C PHE A 346 13.59 -14.93 -20.39
N VAL A 347 14.88 -15.16 -20.16
CA VAL A 347 15.79 -14.22 -19.50
C VAL A 347 16.45 -13.37 -20.56
N ILE A 348 16.28 -12.06 -20.42
CA ILE A 348 16.80 -11.04 -21.32
C ILE A 348 17.87 -10.26 -20.54
N SER A 349 18.95 -9.89 -21.21
CA SER A 349 20.00 -9.04 -20.62
C SER A 349 19.45 -7.77 -19.96
N ASN A 350 20.16 -7.25 -18.94
CA ASN A 350 19.82 -6.04 -18.16
C ASN A 350 18.58 -6.17 -17.27
N ASP A 351 18.42 -7.26 -16.51
CA ASP A 351 17.29 -7.43 -15.57
C ASP A 351 15.91 -7.32 -16.24
N HIS A 352 15.77 -7.91 -17.43
CA HIS A 352 14.50 -8.02 -18.12
C HIS A 352 14.09 -9.49 -18.25
N LEU A 353 12.80 -9.77 -18.11
CA LEU A 353 12.24 -11.09 -18.38
C LEU A 353 11.09 -10.97 -19.37
N ALA A 354 10.77 -12.05 -20.07
CA ALA A 354 9.57 -12.16 -20.87
C ALA A 354 8.93 -13.53 -20.70
N PHE A 355 7.67 -13.59 -20.28
CA PHE A 355 6.91 -14.83 -20.30
C PHE A 355 6.05 -14.87 -21.57
N VAL A 356 6.13 -15.96 -22.32
CA VAL A 356 5.40 -16.14 -23.58
C VAL A 356 4.45 -17.32 -23.48
N TRP A 357 3.15 -17.08 -23.71
CA TRP A 357 2.16 -18.15 -23.82
C TRP A 357 2.31 -18.85 -25.17
N GLN A 358 2.50 -20.17 -25.16
CA GLN A 358 2.83 -20.92 -26.37
C GLN A 358 1.68 -20.91 -27.41
N GLU A 359 0.43 -20.97 -26.94
CA GLU A 359 -0.77 -21.03 -27.80
C GLU A 359 -1.13 -19.66 -28.38
N THR A 360 -1.25 -18.64 -27.53
CA THR A 360 -1.72 -17.29 -27.93
C THR A 360 -0.60 -16.42 -28.50
N LYS A 361 0.66 -16.75 -28.21
CA LYS A 361 1.83 -15.92 -28.47
C LYS A 361 1.77 -14.55 -27.77
N GLU A 362 0.98 -14.42 -26.71
CA GLU A 362 1.02 -13.23 -25.87
C GLU A 362 2.31 -13.20 -25.06
N VAL A 363 2.83 -11.99 -24.84
CA VAL A 363 4.11 -11.77 -24.15
C VAL A 363 3.87 -10.86 -22.96
N LEU A 364 4.15 -11.32 -21.75
CA LEU A 364 4.28 -10.47 -20.58
C LEU A 364 5.76 -10.10 -20.43
N THR A 365 6.10 -8.85 -20.72
CA THR A 365 7.44 -8.33 -20.46
C THR A 365 7.54 -7.81 -19.04
N LEU A 366 8.65 -8.12 -18.38
CA LEU A 366 8.92 -7.74 -16.99
C LEU A 366 10.24 -7.01 -16.90
N GLN A 367 10.27 -5.99 -16.04
CA GLN A 367 11.47 -5.23 -15.68
C GLN A 367 11.57 -5.14 -14.16
N ARG A 368 12.77 -5.32 -13.62
CA ARG A 368 13.00 -5.19 -12.17
C ARG A 368 12.78 -3.74 -11.72
N LEU A 369 12.12 -3.53 -10.59
CA LEU A 369 11.80 -2.19 -10.11
C LEU A 369 12.59 -1.78 -8.87
N ASN A 370 13.07 -0.54 -8.89
CA ASN A 370 13.51 0.18 -7.71
C ASN A 370 12.49 1.29 -7.36
N LEU A 371 11.54 0.99 -6.48
CA LEU A 371 10.50 1.96 -6.09
C LEU A 371 11.08 3.23 -5.46
N GLU A 372 12.20 3.12 -4.75
CA GLU A 372 12.82 4.29 -4.13
C GLU A 372 13.33 5.27 -5.20
N GLU A 373 14.01 4.77 -6.23
CA GLU A 373 14.46 5.59 -7.36
C GLU A 373 13.29 6.14 -8.17
N ILE A 374 12.25 5.34 -8.40
CA ILE A 374 11.04 5.77 -9.11
C ILE A 374 10.37 6.93 -8.39
N LEU A 375 10.22 6.84 -7.06
CA LEU A 375 9.63 7.91 -6.24
C LEU A 375 10.55 9.15 -6.17
N LYS A 376 11.87 8.97 -6.08
CA LYS A 376 12.86 10.06 -6.01
C LYS A 376 12.98 10.88 -7.30
N LYS A 377 12.82 10.25 -8.47
CA LYS A 377 12.90 10.94 -9.78
C LYS A 377 11.81 12.00 -9.97
N GLY A 378 10.84 12.13 -9.06
CA GLY A 378 9.81 13.16 -9.11
C GLY A 378 8.85 13.00 -10.29
N LEU A 379 8.86 11.83 -10.93
CA LEU A 379 8.02 11.50 -12.06
C LEU A 379 6.60 11.09 -11.63
N GLY A 380 6.34 10.86 -10.34
CA GLY A 380 4.99 10.52 -9.92
C GLY A 380 4.10 11.73 -9.70
N LEU A 381 3.02 11.84 -10.47
CA LEU A 381 1.95 12.80 -10.18
C LEU A 381 1.28 12.41 -8.85
N CYS A 382 1.46 13.25 -7.83
CA CYS A 382 0.85 13.04 -6.52
C CYS A 382 -0.67 13.25 -6.63
N LEU A 383 -1.42 12.17 -6.48
CA LEU A 383 -2.88 12.19 -6.45
C LEU A 383 -3.41 12.44 -5.04
N SER A 384 -4.63 12.97 -4.98
CA SER A 384 -5.33 13.20 -3.72
C SER A 384 -5.47 11.91 -2.91
N PRO A 385 -5.26 11.94 -1.59
CA PRO A 385 -5.46 10.78 -0.73
C PRO A 385 -6.93 10.36 -0.69
N LEU A 386 -7.20 9.11 -0.30
CA LEU A 386 -8.56 8.61 -0.14
C LEU A 386 -9.20 9.09 1.17
N ARG A 387 -10.47 8.76 1.35
CA ARG A 387 -11.10 8.88 2.67
C ARG A 387 -10.33 8.03 3.70
N PRO A 388 -10.23 8.47 4.97
CA PRO A 388 -9.41 7.82 6.01
C PRO A 388 -9.57 6.31 6.13
N THR A 389 -10.81 5.82 6.13
CA THR A 389 -11.13 4.39 6.28
C THR A 389 -10.76 3.55 5.06
N LYS A 390 -10.58 4.16 3.88
CA LYS A 390 -10.15 3.47 2.65
C LYS A 390 -8.63 3.31 2.56
N ASN A 391 -7.84 4.01 3.38
CA ASN A 391 -6.37 3.97 3.29
C ASN A 391 -5.74 2.73 3.93
N PHE A 392 -6.45 2.08 4.85
CA PHE A 392 -6.00 0.89 5.58
C PHE A 392 -6.88 -0.34 5.33
N SER A 393 -7.92 -0.23 4.51
CA SER A 393 -8.75 -1.38 4.14
C SER A 393 -8.09 -2.17 2.99
N TYR A 394 -8.02 -3.50 3.13
CA TYR A 394 -7.74 -4.38 2.00
C TYR A 394 -8.93 -4.39 1.03
N MET A 395 -8.65 -4.60 -0.26
CA MET A 395 -9.71 -4.70 -1.27
C MET A 395 -10.49 -6.01 -1.10
N GLU A 396 -11.81 -5.91 -1.15
CA GLU A 396 -12.70 -7.06 -1.32
C GLU A 396 -12.20 -7.94 -2.49
N ARG A 397 -12.54 -9.22 -2.50
CA ARG A 397 -12.37 -10.13 -3.65
C ARG A 397 -13.24 -9.71 -4.86
N SER A 398 -13.28 -8.43 -5.18
CA SER A 398 -14.07 -7.86 -6.25
C SER A 398 -13.20 -7.60 -7.47
N TYR A 399 -13.81 -7.71 -8.64
CA TYR A 399 -13.20 -7.37 -9.93
C TYR A 399 -12.97 -5.86 -10.09
N ILE A 400 -13.11 -5.05 -9.03
CA ILE A 400 -13.12 -3.59 -9.12
C ILE A 400 -11.99 -3.03 -8.29
N ASN A 401 -11.23 -2.15 -8.92
CA ASN A 401 -10.19 -1.42 -8.25
C ASN A 401 -10.75 -0.28 -7.41
N VAL A 402 -11.07 -0.53 -6.13
CA VAL A 402 -11.71 0.46 -5.24
C VAL A 402 -10.85 1.72 -5.01
N PHE A 403 -9.57 1.67 -5.34
CA PHE A 403 -8.63 2.80 -5.23
C PHE A 403 -8.63 3.73 -6.45
N THR A 404 -9.31 3.35 -7.53
CA THR A 404 -9.50 4.18 -8.73
C THR A 404 -10.68 5.13 -8.62
N ASN A 405 -11.58 4.95 -7.64
CA ASN A 405 -12.77 5.79 -7.49
C ASN A 405 -12.42 7.12 -6.80
N SER A 406 -11.93 8.08 -7.58
CA SER A 406 -11.78 9.48 -7.14
C SER A 406 -13.05 10.32 -7.28
N SER A 407 -14.15 9.81 -7.86
CA SER A 407 -15.29 10.68 -8.21
C SER A 407 -16.70 10.04 -8.31
N ALA A 408 -17.00 8.88 -7.70
CA ALA A 408 -18.33 8.26 -7.93
C ALA A 408 -19.08 7.64 -6.73
N ASP A 409 -18.60 7.74 -5.48
CA ASP A 409 -19.44 7.38 -4.32
C ASP A 409 -20.14 8.62 -3.76
N SER A 410 -20.88 9.31 -4.62
CA SER A 410 -22.10 10.00 -4.21
C SER A 410 -23.24 9.04 -4.44
N SER A 411 -23.94 8.68 -3.36
CA SER A 411 -25.19 7.91 -3.34
C SER A 411 -25.17 6.50 -3.94
N SER A 412 -24.93 5.51 -3.09
CA SER A 412 -25.77 4.31 -3.11
C SER A 412 -25.97 3.81 -1.67
N SER A 413 -27.20 4.05 -1.19
CA SER A 413 -28.01 3.38 -0.16
C SER A 413 -27.56 1.95 0.19
N GLU A 414 -27.61 1.43 1.42
CA GLU A 414 -28.27 1.75 2.71
C GLU A 414 -27.34 1.42 3.89
#